data_AF-A0AB37YVG0-F1
#
_entry.id   AF-A0AB37YVG0-F1
#
_cell.length_a   1.000
_cell.length_b   1.000
_cell.length_c   1.000
_cell.angle_alpha   90.00
_cell.angle_beta   90.00
_cell.angle_gamma   90.00
#
_symmetry.space_group_name_H-M   'P 1'
#
loop_
_entity.id
_entity.type
_entity.pdbx_description
1 polymer ?
#
loop_
_entity_poly.entity_id
_entity_poly.type
_entity_poly.pdbx_seq_one_letter_code
_entity_poly.pdbx_strand_id
1 'polypeptide(L)'
;MNIHTGEIQLVPYKEKYKEVIQTFTLPSEQVQFTSDPGELLEKAKSDRTKNVIVILDYNGVPVGLFALQTGDRVQEFTDNQDALLLTSFSINHNR
;
A
#
# COMPACT_ATOMS: atom_id res chain seq x y z
N MET A 1 19.85 2.78 21.63
CA MET A 1 18.75 2.83 20.65
C MET A 1 19.39 3.02 19.29
N ASN A 2 19.69 1.93 18.58
CA ASN A 2 20.31 2.01 17.25
C ASN A 2 19.20 2.31 16.25
N ILE A 3 19.03 3.59 15.94
CA ILE A 3 18.19 4.01 14.82
C ILE A 3 19.03 3.76 13.57
N HIS A 4 18.80 2.65 12.88
CA HIS A 4 19.43 2.38 11.60
C HIS A 4 18.88 3.39 10.59
N THR A 5 19.66 4.41 10.26
CA THR A 5 19.34 5.42 9.23
C THR A 5 19.60 4.84 7.85
N GLY A 6 18.78 3.88 7.43
CA GLY A 6 18.74 3.44 6.04
C GLY A 6 17.56 4.08 5.30
N GLU A 7 17.69 4.26 3.99
CA GLU A 7 16.65 4.87 3.16
C GLU A 7 15.44 3.94 3.01
N ILE A 8 14.25 4.45 3.30
CA ILE A 8 12.99 3.79 2.95
C ILE A 8 12.77 3.91 1.45
N GLN A 9 12.36 2.81 0.81
CA GLN A 9 12.08 2.80 -0.62
C GLN A 9 10.60 2.61 -0.91
N LEU A 10 10.09 3.37 -1.87
CA LEU A 10 8.74 3.22 -2.41
C LEU A 10 8.86 2.58 -3.79
N VAL A 11 8.30 1.38 -3.96
CA VAL A 11 8.40 0.64 -5.21
C VAL A 11 7.02 0.16 -5.67
N PRO A 12 6.76 0.05 -6.99
CA PRO A 12 5.57 -0.63 -7.48
C PRO A 12 5.51 -2.06 -6.95
N TYR A 13 4.30 -2.53 -6.64
CA TYR A 13 4.08 -3.91 -6.24
C TYR A 13 4.61 -4.90 -7.28
N LYS A 14 5.17 -6.01 -6.78
CA LYS A 14 5.64 -7.16 -7.54
C LYS A 14 5.24 -8.43 -6.78
N GLU A 15 4.94 -9.51 -7.48
CA GLU A 15 4.44 -10.76 -6.87
C GLU A 15 5.41 -11.34 -5.81
N LYS A 16 6.72 -11.07 -5.93
CA LYS A 16 7.73 -11.45 -4.92
C LYS A 16 7.48 -10.88 -3.52
N TYR A 17 6.69 -9.81 -3.37
CA TYR A 17 6.38 -9.22 -2.07
C TYR A 17 5.13 -9.82 -1.41
N LYS A 18 4.34 -10.61 -2.16
CA LYS A 18 3.04 -11.13 -1.72
C LYS A 18 3.13 -11.92 -0.43
N GLU A 19 4.05 -12.87 -0.35
CA GLU A 19 4.18 -13.75 0.82
C GLU A 19 4.43 -12.94 2.09
N VAL A 20 5.32 -11.93 2.03
CA VAL A 20 5.61 -11.06 3.17
C VAL A 20 4.41 -10.20 3.53
N ILE A 21 3.74 -9.61 2.53
CA ILE A 21 2.54 -8.77 2.74
C ILE A 21 1.39 -9.57 3.37
N GLN A 22 1.23 -10.85 3.01
CA GLN A 22 0.22 -11.73 3.60
C GLN A 22 0.48 -12.05 5.08
N THR A 23 1.71 -11.85 5.57
CA THR A 23 2.04 -11.99 7.00
C THR A 23 1.85 -10.71 7.81
N PHE A 24 1.41 -9.62 7.18
CA PHE A 24 1.23 -8.35 7.89
C PHE A 24 0.18 -8.50 8.98
N THR A 25 0.57 -8.12 10.19
CA THR A 25 -0.37 -8.01 11.30
C THR A 25 -0.96 -6.61 11.26
N LEU A 26 -2.21 -6.52 10.84
CA LEU A 26 -2.95 -5.27 10.90
C LEU A 26 -3.63 -5.14 12.27
N PRO A 27 -3.42 -4.04 13.01
CA PRO A 27 -4.20 -3.76 14.20
C PRO A 27 -5.66 -3.55 13.80
N SER A 28 -6.59 -3.91 14.69
CA SER A 28 -8.04 -3.82 14.48
C SER A 28 -8.52 -2.43 14.05
N GLU A 29 -7.78 -1.38 14.43
CA GLU A 29 -8.05 0.02 14.05
C GLU A 29 -7.78 0.32 12.57
N GLN A 30 -6.87 -0.42 11.91
CA GLN A 30 -6.62 -0.29 10.47
C GLN A 30 -7.63 -1.10 9.65
N VAL A 31 -8.15 -2.21 10.19
CA VAL A 31 -9.14 -3.07 9.53
C VAL A 31 -10.44 -2.32 9.16
N GLN A 32 -10.80 -1.26 9.89
CA GLN A 32 -12.00 -0.48 9.59
C GLN A 32 -11.84 0.51 8.42
N PHE A 33 -10.60 0.84 8.04
CA PHE A 33 -10.30 1.85 7.02
C PHE A 33 -9.54 1.32 5.80
N THR A 34 -9.05 0.08 5.85
CA THR A 34 -8.38 -0.59 4.73
C THR A 34 -8.88 -2.01 4.57
N SER A 35 -9.03 -2.45 3.31
CA SER A 35 -9.23 -3.87 3.00
C SER A 35 -7.99 -4.69 3.40
N ASP A 36 -8.20 -5.99 3.60
CA ASP A 36 -7.11 -6.95 3.80
C ASP A 36 -6.04 -6.78 2.70
N PRO A 37 -4.73 -6.83 3.02
CA PRO A 37 -3.67 -6.61 2.03
C PRO A 37 -3.74 -7.61 0.87
N GLY A 38 -4.19 -8.84 1.11
CA GLY A 38 -4.41 -9.83 0.05
C GLY A 38 -5.58 -9.45 -0.87
N GLU A 39 -6.68 -9.00 -0.30
CA GLU A 39 -7.85 -8.54 -1.08
C GLU A 39 -7.53 -7.30 -1.93
N LEU A 40 -6.71 -6.38 -1.40
CA LEU A 40 -6.23 -5.21 -2.14
C LEU A 40 -5.44 -5.62 -3.39
N LEU A 41 -4.55 -6.61 -3.26
CA LEU A 41 -3.73 -7.10 -4.37
C LEU A 41 -4.59 -7.78 -5.44
N GLU A 42 -5.61 -8.55 -5.06
CA GLU A 42 -6.53 -9.18 -6.02
C GLU A 42 -7.39 -8.14 -6.74
N LYS A 43 -7.88 -7.11 -6.04
CA LYS A 43 -8.60 -5.97 -6.65
C LYS A 43 -7.71 -5.17 -7.60
N ALA A 44 -6.43 -4.99 -7.28
CA ALA A 44 -5.49 -4.26 -8.13
C ALA A 44 -5.12 -5.03 -9.42
N LYS A 45 -5.22 -6.36 -9.43
CA LYS A 45 -4.98 -7.17 -10.64
C LYS A 45 -6.05 -6.96 -11.72
N SER A 46 -7.30 -6.74 -11.31
CA SER A 46 -8.43 -6.55 -12.23
C SER A 46 -8.71 -5.08 -12.56
N ASP A 47 -8.29 -4.16 -11.69
CA ASP A 47 -8.48 -2.71 -11.86
C ASP A 47 -7.16 -2.00 -12.18
N ARG A 48 -6.96 -1.67 -13.46
CA ARG A 48 -5.76 -0.95 -13.95
C ARG A 48 -5.64 0.47 -13.41
N THR A 49 -6.70 1.03 -12.83
CA THR A 49 -6.64 2.35 -12.21
C THR A 49 -6.01 2.32 -10.82
N LYS A 50 -5.86 1.13 -10.22
CA LYS A 50 -5.26 0.94 -8.90
C LYS A 50 -3.77 0.63 -8.99
N ASN A 51 -2.98 1.56 -8.49
CA ASN A 51 -1.54 1.48 -8.44
C ASN A 51 -1.12 1.17 -6.99
N VAL A 52 -0.64 -0.05 -6.76
CA VAL A 52 -0.17 -0.47 -5.43
C VAL A 52 1.33 -0.19 -5.30
N ILE A 53 1.68 0.56 -4.25
CA ILE A 53 3.05 0.90 -3.88
C ILE A 53 3.39 0.15 -2.59
N VAL A 54 4.56 -0.48 -2.58
CA VAL A 54 5.13 -1.19 -1.44
C VAL A 54 6.20 -0.33 -0.80
N ILE A 55 6.17 -0.23 0.52
CA ILE A 55 7.15 0.45 1.36
C ILE A 55 8.15 -0.61 1.82
N LEU A 56 9.42 -0.44 1.45
CA LEU A 56 10.51 -1.33 1.86
C LEU A 56 11.36 -0.64 2.92
N ASP A 57 11.80 -1.42 3.92
CA ASP A 57 12.87 -1.01 4.82
C ASP A 57 14.23 -0.99 4.11
N TYR A 58 15.26 -0.61 4.86
CA TYR A 58 16.63 -0.55 4.37
C TYR A 58 17.25 -1.91 4.01
N ASN A 59 16.62 -3.02 4.41
CA ASN A 59 17.00 -4.38 4.01
C ASN A 59 16.21 -4.85 2.77
N GLY A 60 15.34 -4.02 2.21
CA GLY A 60 14.46 -4.37 1.10
C GLY A 60 13.26 -5.23 1.51
N VAL A 61 12.92 -5.27 2.80
CA VAL A 61 11.80 -6.04 3.33
C VAL A 61 10.53 -5.19 3.34
N PRO A 62 9.40 -5.68 2.80
CA PRO A 62 8.12 -4.99 2.91
C PRO A 62 7.73 -4.71 4.36
N VAL A 63 7.51 -3.44 4.67
CA VAL A 63 7.01 -2.96 5.97
C VAL A 63 5.66 -2.26 5.85
N GLY A 64 5.21 -1.97 4.63
CA GLY A 64 3.92 -1.35 4.40
C GLY A 64 3.53 -1.34 2.92
N LEU A 65 2.31 -0.92 2.65
CA LEU A 65 1.79 -0.71 1.30
C LEU A 65 0.66 0.31 1.29
N PHE A 66 0.45 0.92 0.12
CA PHE A 66 -0.71 1.77 -0.13
C PHE A 66 -1.15 1.69 -1.58
N ALA A 67 -2.40 2.06 -1.84
CA ALA A 67 -2.97 2.07 -3.18
C ALA A 67 -3.43 3.46 -3.59
N LEU A 68 -2.93 3.90 -4.75
CA LEU A 68 -3.35 5.13 -5.41
C LEU A 68 -4.26 4.79 -6.59
N GLN A 69 -5.43 5.40 -6.64
CA GLN A 69 -6.40 5.22 -7.70
C GLN A 69 -6.46 6.45 -8.61
N THR A 70 -6.41 6.20 -9.92
CA THR A 70 -6.67 7.19 -10.98
C THR A 70 -8.11 7.08 -11.50
N GLY A 71 -8.52 8.00 -12.37
CA GLY A 71 -9.76 7.90 -13.14
C GLY A 71 -10.95 8.57 -12.47
N ASP A 72 -12.15 8.25 -12.95
CA ASP A 72 -13.37 9.03 -12.70
C ASP A 72 -13.73 9.15 -11.21
N ARG A 73 -13.39 8.16 -10.39
CA ARG A 73 -13.61 8.20 -8.93
C ARG A 73 -12.86 9.33 -8.23
N VAL A 74 -11.75 9.83 -8.79
CA VAL A 74 -11.03 10.99 -8.24
C VAL A 74 -11.91 12.26 -8.30
N GLN A 75 -12.75 12.37 -9.34
CA GLN A 75 -13.63 13.52 -9.57
C GLN A 75 -14.76 13.63 -8.54
N GLU A 76 -15.03 12.56 -7.78
CA GLU A 76 -15.95 12.62 -6.63
C GLU A 76 -15.40 13.48 -5.48
N PHE A 77 -14.08 13.71 -5.44
CA PHE A 77 -13.39 14.39 -4.33
C PHE A 77 -12.69 15.69 -4.74
N THR A 78 -12.33 15.87 -6.01
CA THR A 78 -11.63 17.06 -6.50
C THR A 78 -11.77 17.23 -8.02
N ASP A 79 -11.82 18.48 -8.49
CA ASP A 79 -11.79 18.82 -9.92
C ASP A 79 -10.37 18.79 -10.53
N ASN A 80 -9.34 18.53 -9.71
CA ASN A 80 -7.96 18.46 -10.19
C ASN A 80 -7.72 17.16 -10.98
N GLN A 81 -7.52 17.28 -12.29
CA GLN A 81 -7.30 16.14 -13.19
C GLN A 81 -5.96 15.41 -12.97
N ASP A 82 -5.00 16.05 -12.31
CA ASP A 82 -3.70 15.46 -11.98
C ASP A 82 -3.68 14.80 -10.59
N ALA A 83 -4.81 14.78 -9.87
CA ALA A 83 -4.89 14.20 -8.54
C ALA A 83 -4.95 12.66 -8.56
N LEU A 84 -4.46 12.06 -7.48
CA LEU A 84 -4.56 10.63 -7.21
C LEU A 84 -5.32 10.41 -5.90
N LEU A 85 -6.23 9.44 -5.89
CA LEU A 85 -6.99 9.08 -4.71
C LEU A 85 -6.24 8.01 -3.90
N LEU A 86 -5.90 8.30 -2.65
CA LEU A 86 -5.40 7.30 -1.72
C LEU A 86 -6.57 6.43 -1.22
N THR A 87 -6.57 5.15 -1.56
CA THR A 87 -7.71 4.23 -1.29
C THR A 87 -7.41 3.17 -0.24
N SER A 88 -6.15 2.93 0.08
CA SER A 88 -5.73 1.98 1.12
C SER A 88 -4.33 2.35 1.60
N PHE A 89 -4.07 2.18 2.89
CA PHE A 89 -2.76 2.39 3.50
C PHE A 89 -2.61 1.46 4.70
N SER A 90 -1.56 0.65 4.69
CA SER A 90 -1.31 -0.39 5.68
C SER A 90 0.16 -0.43 6.05
N ILE A 91 0.47 -0.49 7.34
CA ILE A 91 1.83 -0.66 7.88
C ILE A 91 1.84 -1.91 8.75
N ASN A 92 2.88 -2.72 8.60
CA ASN A 92 3.06 -3.89 9.45
C ASN A 92 3.39 -3.46 10.88
N HIS A 93 2.46 -3.67 11.81
CA HIS A 93 2.61 -3.22 13.20
C HIS A 93 3.78 -3.87 13.96
N ASN A 94 4.27 -5.02 13.48
CA ASN A 94 5.36 -5.75 14.11
C ASN A 94 6.76 -5.32 13.61
N ARG A 95 6.86 -4.24 12.83
CA ARG A 95 8.11 -3.79 12.20
C ARG A 95 8.48 -2.36 12.57
#